data_AF-A0AAE0AK34-F1
#
_entry.id   AF-A0AAE0AK34-F1
#
_cell.length_a   1.000
_cell.length_b   1.000
_cell.length_c   1.000
_cell.angle_alpha   90.00
_cell.angle_beta   90.00
_cell.angle_gamma   90.00
#
_symmetry.space_group_name_H-M   'P 1'
#
loop_
_entity.id
_entity.type
_entity.pdbx_description
1 polymer ?
#
loop_
_entity_poly.entity_id
_entity_poly.type
_entity_poly.pdbx_seq_one_letter_code
_entity_poly.pdbx_strand_id
1 'polypeptide(L)'
;MEILKAKKEGEPLNWEDVKKMKYTWCTTSEVLRLYPPSIGAFREAKTDFSYGGYTVPKGWKWKKLIPDEKYEYIAAPFPVHDHPVSLEPIQA
;
A
#
# COMPACT_ATOMS: atom_id res chain seq x y z
N MET A 1 -15.47 8.92 -21.85
CA MET A 1 -15.11 10.14 -22.60
C MET A 1 -16.08 11.31 -22.39
N GLU A 2 -16.88 11.30 -21.32
CA GLU A 2 -17.91 12.33 -21.09
C GLU A 2 -17.34 13.73 -20.86
N ILE A 3 -16.20 13.83 -20.16
CA ILE A 3 -15.53 15.12 -19.93
C ILE A 3 -15.02 15.72 -21.25
N LEU A 4 -14.42 14.93 -22.15
CA LEU A 4 -13.91 15.43 -23.43
C LEU A 4 -15.03 15.93 -24.36
N LYS A 5 -16.20 15.28 -24.34
CA LYS A 5 -17.37 15.70 -25.14
C LYS A 5 -17.97 17.02 -24.68
N ALA A 6 -17.83 17.37 -23.40
CA ALA A 6 -18.35 18.62 -22.85
C ALA A 6 -17.43 19.83 -23.14
N LYS A 7 -16.21 19.59 -23.61
CA LYS A 7 -15.23 20.65 -23.90
C LYS A 7 -15.21 21.02 -25.37
N LYS A 8 -14.78 22.24 -25.66
CA LYS A 8 -14.53 22.69 -27.04
C LYS A 8 -13.24 22.07 -27.56
N GLU A 9 -13.19 21.87 -28.87
CA GLU A 9 -12.02 21.33 -29.55
C GLU A 9 -10.80 22.24 -29.30
N GLY A 10 -9.71 21.67 -28.79
CA GLY A 10 -8.48 22.41 -28.43
C GLY A 10 -8.43 23.00 -27.01
N GLU A 11 -9.49 22.87 -26.20
CA GLU A 11 -9.44 23.34 -24.81
C GLU A 11 -8.67 22.34 -23.90
N PRO A 12 -7.64 22.79 -23.15
CA PRO A 12 -6.86 21.91 -22.28
C PRO A 12 -7.65 21.43 -21.07
N LEU A 13 -7.25 20.29 -20.50
CA LEU A 13 -7.88 19.74 -19.30
C LEU A 13 -7.55 20.61 -18.07
N ASN A 14 -8.56 20.94 -17.25
CA ASN A 14 -8.36 21.66 -16.00
C ASN A 14 -8.47 20.72 -14.78
N TRP A 15 -8.09 21.21 -13.59
CA TRP A 15 -8.11 20.41 -12.36
C TRP A 15 -9.52 19.95 -11.95
N GLU A 16 -10.55 20.77 -12.21
CA GLU A 16 -11.94 20.43 -11.90
C GLU A 16 -12.49 19.33 -12.81
N ASP A 17 -12.00 19.24 -14.04
CA ASP A 17 -12.31 18.18 -14.99
C ASP A 17 -11.72 16.85 -14.53
N VAL A 18 -10.46 16.86 -14.08
CA VAL A 18 -9.78 15.67 -13.54
C VAL A 18 -10.55 15.09 -12.35
N LYS A 19 -10.98 15.94 -11.42
CA LYS A 19 -11.79 15.50 -10.26
C LYS A 19 -13.11 14.84 -10.66
N LYS A 20 -13.70 15.24 -11.78
CA LYS A 20 -14.97 14.67 -12.29
C LYS A 20 -14.77 13.34 -13.02
N MET A 21 -13.54 12.94 -13.35
CA MET A 21 -13.23 11.69 -14.06
C MET A 21 -13.31 10.45 -13.17
N LYS A 22 -14.51 10.09 -12.73
CA LYS A 22 -14.75 8.94 -11.82
C LYS A 22 -14.20 7.61 -12.39
N TYR A 23 -14.47 7.33 -13.66
CA TYR A 23 -14.02 6.06 -14.27
C TYR A 23 -12.50 5.94 -14.31
N THR A 24 -11.82 7.00 -14.76
CA THR A 24 -10.34 7.05 -14.77
C THR A 24 -9.78 6.85 -13.37
N TRP A 25 -10.37 7.50 -12.36
CA TRP A 25 -9.97 7.33 -10.97
C TRP A 25 -10.14 5.88 -10.49
N CYS A 26 -11.26 5.22 -10.80
CA CYS A 26 -11.47 3.81 -10.49
C CYS A 26 -10.42 2.92 -11.17
N THR A 27 -10.14 3.14 -12.46
CA THR A 27 -9.11 2.38 -13.19
C THR A 27 -7.73 2.57 -12.57
N THR A 28 -7.32 3.81 -12.28
CA THR A 28 -6.05 4.09 -11.62
C THR A 28 -5.99 3.43 -10.24
N SER A 29 -7.07 3.50 -9.47
CA SER A 29 -7.15 2.86 -8.15
C SER A 29 -7.00 1.34 -8.24
N GLU A 30 -7.63 0.72 -9.24
CA GLU A 30 -7.54 -0.73 -9.46
C GLU A 30 -6.13 -1.15 -9.91
N VAL A 31 -5.49 -0.36 -10.77
CA VAL A 31 -4.09 -0.57 -11.16
C VAL A 31 -3.19 -0.46 -9.94
N LEU A 32 -3.38 0.53 -9.06
CA LEU A 32 -2.58 0.68 -7.83
C LEU A 32 -2.87 -0.42 -6.81
N ARG A 33 -4.09 -0.96 -6.78
CA ARG A 33 -4.46 -2.13 -5.96
C ARG A 33 -3.72 -3.38 -6.42
N LEU A 34 -3.57 -3.55 -7.74
CA LEU A 34 -2.88 -4.68 -8.37
C LEU A 34 -1.34 -4.48 -8.46
N TYR A 35 -0.87 -3.25 -8.51
CA TYR A 35 0.53 -2.93 -8.73
C TYR A 35 0.90 -1.66 -7.94
N PRO A 36 1.03 -1.76 -6.61
CA PRO A 36 1.43 -0.62 -5.81
C PRO A 36 2.88 -0.22 -6.17
N PRO A 37 3.18 1.07 -6.32
CA PRO A 37 4.55 1.54 -6.63
C PRO A 37 5.57 1.22 -5.54
N SER A 38 5.11 1.00 -4.31
CA SER A 38 5.95 0.69 -3.16
C SER A 38 5.36 -0.48 -2.37
N ILE A 39 6.20 -1.46 -2.08
CA ILE A 39 5.84 -2.73 -1.44
C ILE A 39 5.86 -2.53 0.08
N GLY A 40 4.80 -1.89 0.59
CA GLY A 40 4.63 -1.64 2.02
C GLY A 40 5.78 -0.85 2.65
N ALA A 41 5.73 -0.70 3.98
CA ALA A 41 6.82 -0.12 4.72
C ALA A 41 6.89 -0.78 6.09
N PHE A 42 8.10 -1.16 6.51
CA PHE A 42 8.33 -1.67 7.86
C PHE A 42 7.95 -0.59 8.88
N ARG A 43 7.32 -1.03 9.98
CA ARG A 43 6.87 -0.16 11.07
C ARG A 43 7.65 -0.51 12.34
N GLU A 44 7.94 0.51 13.12
CA GLU A 44 8.51 0.39 14.46
C GLU A 44 7.44 0.78 15.48
N ALA A 45 7.34 0.01 16.56
CA ALA A 45 6.48 0.31 17.68
C ALA A 45 6.99 1.55 18.44
N LYS A 46 6.30 2.69 18.31
CA LYS A 46 6.66 3.92 19.05
C LYS A 46 6.26 3.88 20.52
N THR A 47 5.30 3.03 20.84
CA THR A 47 4.73 2.83 22.18
C THR A 47 4.40 1.35 22.35
N ASP A 48 4.30 0.90 23.59
CA ASP A 48 3.79 -0.42 23.89
C ASP A 48 2.32 -0.48 23.47
N PHE A 49 1.93 -1.50 22.71
CA PHE A 49 0.52 -1.69 22.32
C PHE A 49 0.14 -3.17 22.32
N SER A 50 -1.14 -3.44 22.57
CA SER A 50 -1.69 -4.79 22.58
C SER A 50 -2.55 -5.03 21.34
N TYR A 51 -2.31 -6.14 20.64
CA TYR A 51 -3.05 -6.54 19.44
C TYR A 51 -3.24 -8.06 19.41
N GLY A 52 -4.46 -8.54 19.21
CA GLY A 52 -4.75 -9.98 19.05
C GLY A 52 -4.32 -10.87 20.23
N GLY A 53 -4.29 -10.33 21.46
CA GLY A 53 -3.82 -11.05 22.67
C GLY A 53 -2.31 -10.96 22.91
N TYR A 54 -1.55 -10.34 22.02
CA TYR A 54 -0.11 -10.11 22.15
C TYR A 54 0.17 -8.66 22.58
N THR A 55 1.23 -8.47 23.34
CA THR A 55 1.74 -7.12 23.68
C THR A 55 3.06 -6.91 22.97
N VAL A 56 3.11 -5.89 22.11
CA VAL A 56 4.30 -5.47 21.36
C VAL A 56 4.93 -4.28 22.10
N PRO A 57 6.15 -4.43 22.66
CA PRO A 57 6.82 -3.34 23.34
C PRO A 57 7.33 -2.28 22.36
N LYS A 58 7.53 -1.08 22.87
CA LYS A 58 8.19 0.04 22.19
C LYS A 58 9.58 -0.37 21.73
N GLY A 59 9.95 0.10 20.54
CA GLY A 59 11.25 -0.16 19.91
C GLY A 59 11.34 -1.49 19.19
N TRP A 60 10.23 -2.23 19.04
CA TRP A 60 10.20 -3.45 18.26
C TRP A 60 9.89 -3.16 16.80
N LYS A 61 10.57 -3.85 15.89
CA LYS A 61 10.36 -3.75 14.44
C LYS A 61 10.18 -5.14 13.83
N TRP A 62 9.44 -5.17 12.73
CA TRP A 62 9.28 -6.35 11.91
C TRP A 62 10.55 -6.59 11.11
N LYS A 63 11.10 -7.81 11.16
CA LYS A 63 12.26 -8.21 10.36
C LYS A 63 11.97 -9.54 9.68
N LYS A 64 12.50 -9.70 8.46
CA LYS A 64 12.45 -10.98 7.76
C LYS A 64 13.14 -12.05 8.60
N LEU A 65 12.53 -13.23 8.70
CA LEU A 65 13.22 -14.38 9.27
C LEU A 65 14.30 -14.91 8.31
N ILE A 66 14.08 -14.80 7.00
CA ILE A 66 15.04 -15.24 5.97
C ILE A 66 15.60 -13.99 5.26
N PRO A 67 16.91 -13.70 5.37
CA PRO A 67 17.50 -12.47 4.81
C PRO A 67 17.33 -12.31 3.30
N ASP A 68 17.49 -13.39 2.53
CA ASP A 68 17.45 -13.41 1.06
C ASP A 68 16.10 -13.85 0.47
N GLU A 69 15.05 -13.93 1.29
CA GLU A 69 13.72 -14.30 0.79
C GLU A 69 13.19 -13.22 -0.16
N LYS A 70 13.01 -13.62 -1.42
CA LYS A 70 12.34 -12.82 -2.45
C LYS A 70 10.86 -12.82 -2.11
N TYR A 71 10.29 -11.62 -1.97
CA TYR A 71 8.85 -11.48 -1.81
C TYR A 71 8.18 -11.77 -3.16
N GLU A 72 7.48 -12.88 -3.27
CA GLU A 72 6.48 -13.05 -4.33
C GLU A 72 5.25 -12.23 -3.94
N TYR A 73 5.18 -11.01 -4.47
CA TYR A 73 4.05 -10.13 -4.22
C TYR A 73 2.87 -10.56 -5.10
N ILE A 74 1.92 -11.27 -4.51
CA ILE A 74 0.59 -11.42 -5.09
C ILE A 74 -0.22 -10.20 -4.67
N ALA A 75 -0.64 -9.38 -5.63
CA ALA A 75 -1.46 -8.19 -5.39
C ALA A 75 -2.93 -8.50 -5.06
N ALA A 76 -3.13 -9.67 -4.47
CA ALA A 76 -4.40 -10.09 -3.96
C ALA A 76 -4.51 -9.70 -2.49
N PRO A 77 -5.72 -9.39 -2.00
CA PRO A 77 -5.94 -8.99 -0.60
C PRO A 77 -5.79 -10.14 0.40
N PHE A 78 -5.32 -11.32 -0.02
CA PHE A 78 -5.07 -12.45 0.85
C PHE A 78 -3.57 -12.55 1.18
N PRO A 79 -3.20 -12.78 2.45
CA PRO A 79 -1.84 -13.12 2.82
C PRO A 79 -1.41 -14.35 2.03
N VAL A 80 -0.29 -14.28 1.31
CA VAL A 80 0.40 -15.49 0.88
C VAL A 80 0.81 -16.23 2.16
N HIS A 81 0.45 -17.51 2.24
CA HIS A 81 0.62 -18.39 3.39
C HIS A 81 1.84 -18.05 4.25
N ASP A 82 1.62 -17.84 5.55
CA ASP A 82 2.62 -17.79 6.64
C ASP A 82 4.01 -17.28 6.25
N HIS A 83 4.11 -16.10 5.63
CA HIS A 83 5.43 -15.50 5.43
C HIS A 83 6.13 -15.35 6.78
N PRO A 84 7.32 -15.96 6.96
CA PRO A 84 7.97 -16.02 8.26
C PRO A 84 8.55 -14.63 8.56
N VAL A 85 7.82 -13.85 9.36
CA VAL A 85 8.28 -12.56 9.90
C VAL A 85 8.39 -12.67 11.41
N SER A 86 9.49 -12.17 11.97
CA SER A 86 9.71 -12.13 13.41
C SER A 86 9.73 -10.69 13.91
N LEU A 87 9.26 -10.53 15.14
CA LEU A 87 9.35 -9.30 15.90
C LEU A 87 10.67 -9.34 16.68
N GLU A 88 11.58 -8.43 16.36
CA GLU A 88 12.87 -8.30 17.05
C GLU A 88 12.95 -6.93 17.76
N PRO A 89 13.55 -6.86 18.96
CA PRO A 89 13.94 -5.59 19.55
C PRO A 89 15.00 -4.93 18.69
N ILE A 90 14.96 -3.61 18.55
CA ILE A 90 16.06 -2.87 17.93
C ILE A 90 17.26 -2.92 18.88
N GLN A 91 18.30 -3.66 18.50
CA GLN A 91 19.60 -3.55 19.16
C GLN A 91 20.16 -2.16 18.90
N ALA A 92 20.43 -1.44 20.00
CA ALA A 92 21.06 -0.12 20.01
C ALA A 92 22.53 -0.20 19.57
#